data_AF-A0A2N5J4K6-F1
#
_entry.id   AF-A0A2N5J4K6-F1
#
_cell.length_a   1.000
_cell.length_b   1.000
_cell.length_c   1.000
_cell.angle_alpha   90.00
_cell.angle_beta   90.00
_cell.angle_gamma   90.00
#
_symmetry.space_group_name_H-M   'P 1'
#
loop_
_entity.id
_entity.type
_entity.pdbx_description
1 polymer ?
#
loop_
_entity_poly.entity_id
_entity_poly.type
_entity_poly.pdbx_seq_one_letter_code
_entity_poly.pdbx_strand_id
1 'polypeptide(L)'
;MLLRIDSTRLRYLLERRRERIGFGHRETHLAAVAEGLFLILTTCTTSMGIWWRLGFTAIAVAVTVYAVASTIITWSKGYNAGNLYRELIDLDRTEIRSSIIAVNDGNRYLLYHDTGWDCDFFPNHATRDDESENLRTLAEYLSRGFDIPQSDFTLTRVGGESHEKWSAEHHETRFYDYVLYKADITRMPDAWKADRFHVDSKDCRWMTVDEMLADPRIREINADVVGMVKARL
;
A
#
# COMPACT_ATOMS: atom_id res chain seq x y z
N MET A 1 4.26 2.46 1.41
CA MET A 1 3.55 1.91 0.24
C MET A 1 4.10 2.39 -1.10
N LEU A 2 4.46 1.48 -2.01
CA LEU A 2 4.66 1.77 -3.45
C LEU A 2 3.44 1.26 -4.22
N LEU A 3 2.75 2.13 -4.96
CA LEU A 3 1.60 1.75 -5.79
C LEU A 3 2.06 1.47 -7.23
N ARG A 4 1.74 0.29 -7.76
CA ARG A 4 2.05 -0.12 -9.14
C ARG A 4 0.82 0.04 -10.01
N ILE A 5 0.70 1.22 -10.60
CA ILE A 5 -0.47 1.62 -11.38
C ILE A 5 -0.14 1.64 -12.88
N ASP A 6 -1.02 1.05 -13.68
CA ASP A 6 -0.96 1.12 -15.13
C ASP A 6 -1.22 2.53 -15.64
N SER A 7 -0.32 3.04 -16.48
CA SER A 7 -0.40 4.41 -16.98
C SER A 7 -1.65 4.66 -17.83
N THR A 8 -2.17 3.67 -18.55
CA THR A 8 -3.40 3.78 -19.34
C THR A 8 -4.61 3.88 -18.43
N ARG A 9 -4.71 3.01 -17.40
CA ARG A 9 -5.80 3.07 -16.42
C ARG A 9 -5.74 4.35 -15.58
N LEU A 10 -4.55 4.77 -15.16
CA LEU A 10 -4.34 6.04 -14.46
C LEU A 10 -4.78 7.22 -15.31
N ARG A 11 -4.32 7.28 -16.57
CA ARG A 11 -4.69 8.34 -17.49
C ARG A 11 -6.19 8.38 -17.72
N TYR A 12 -6.82 7.23 -17.91
CA TYR A 12 -8.27 7.12 -18.03
C TYR A 12 -8.99 7.65 -16.78
N LEU A 13 -8.52 7.30 -15.56
CA LEU A 13 -9.09 7.81 -14.32
C LEU A 13 -8.94 9.33 -14.22
N LEU A 14 -7.75 9.86 -14.49
CA LEU A 14 -7.47 11.30 -14.44
C LEU A 14 -8.28 12.07 -15.49
N GLU A 15 -8.41 11.56 -16.71
CA GLU A 15 -9.25 12.17 -17.77
C GLU A 15 -10.73 12.15 -17.37
N ARG A 16 -11.23 11.02 -16.86
CA ARG A 16 -12.61 10.88 -16.36
C ARG A 16 -12.90 11.81 -15.18
N ARG A 17 -11.88 12.12 -14.36
CA ARG A 17 -11.98 12.98 -13.16
C ARG A 17 -11.47 14.40 -13.39
N ARG A 18 -11.06 14.77 -14.60
CA ARG A 18 -10.42 16.07 -14.93
C ARG A 18 -11.22 17.27 -14.45
N GLU A 19 -12.54 17.25 -14.62
CA GLU A 19 -13.44 18.33 -14.21
C GLU A 19 -13.79 18.31 -12.72
N ARG A 20 -13.18 17.42 -11.93
CA ARG A 20 -13.40 17.30 -10.48
C ARG A 20 -12.09 17.47 -9.70
N ILE A 21 -10.95 17.26 -10.34
CA ILE A 21 -9.62 17.47 -9.77
C ILE A 21 -9.34 18.98 -9.74
N GLY A 22 -8.94 19.52 -8.58
CA GLY A 22 -8.47 20.91 -8.45
C GLY A 22 -9.50 21.92 -7.91
N PHE A 23 -10.72 21.50 -7.60
CA PHE A 23 -11.62 22.31 -6.76
C PHE A 23 -11.08 22.23 -5.32
N GLY A 24 -10.48 23.32 -4.85
CA GLY A 24 -9.77 23.40 -3.57
C GLY A 24 -10.66 23.20 -2.34
N HIS A 25 -10.18 23.63 -1.17
CA HIS A 25 -10.94 23.50 0.07
C HIS A 25 -12.24 24.31 0.01
N ARG A 26 -13.30 23.81 0.67
CA ARG A 26 -14.61 24.49 0.67
C ARG A 26 -14.54 25.94 1.15
N GLU A 27 -13.63 26.21 2.08
CA GLU A 27 -13.39 27.51 2.68
C GLU A 27 -12.82 28.53 1.69
N THR A 28 -11.95 28.11 0.75
CA THR A 28 -11.37 29.03 -0.25
C THR A 28 -12.41 29.53 -1.24
N HIS A 29 -13.38 28.68 -1.59
CA HIS A 29 -14.45 29.08 -2.49
C HIS A 29 -15.48 30.00 -1.81
N LEU A 30 -15.79 29.77 -0.52
CA LEU A 30 -16.64 30.66 0.26
C LEU A 30 -16.01 32.04 0.46
N ALA A 31 -14.71 32.09 0.76
CA ALA A 31 -13.96 33.35 0.84
C ALA A 31 -13.99 34.12 -0.49
N ALA A 32 -13.78 33.43 -1.61
CA ALA A 32 -13.85 34.05 -2.95
C ALA A 32 -15.24 34.60 -3.30
N VAL A 33 -16.33 33.96 -2.82
CA VAL A 33 -17.70 34.50 -2.98
C VAL A 33 -17.86 35.79 -2.15
N ALA A 34 -17.38 35.79 -0.90
CA ALA A 34 -17.43 36.98 -0.05
C ALA A 34 -16.62 38.14 -0.64
N GLU A 35 -15.39 37.86 -1.09
CA GLU A 35 -14.54 38.83 -1.79
C GLU A 35 -15.19 39.39 -3.05
N GLY A 36 -15.82 38.54 -3.85
CA GLY A 36 -16.57 38.95 -5.04
C GLY A 36 -17.72 39.91 -4.73
N LEU A 37 -18.49 39.63 -3.67
CA LEU A 37 -19.56 40.52 -3.19
C LEU A 37 -19.02 41.88 -2.72
N PHE A 38 -17.89 41.88 -1.99
CA PHE A 38 -17.24 43.12 -1.58
C PHE A 38 -16.72 43.92 -2.78
N LEU A 39 -16.12 43.26 -3.78
CA LEU A 39 -15.66 43.91 -5.01
C LEU A 39 -16.83 44.57 -5.76
N ILE A 40 -17.97 43.89 -5.89
CA ILE A 40 -19.18 44.48 -6.49
C ILE A 40 -19.59 45.74 -5.73
N LEU A 41 -19.68 45.67 -4.40
CA LEU A 41 -20.03 46.82 -3.56
C LEU A 41 -19.04 47.99 -3.74
N THR A 42 -17.74 47.71 -3.80
CA THR A 42 -16.69 48.73 -4.03
C THR A 42 -16.84 49.38 -5.41
N THR A 43 -17.15 48.62 -6.45
CA THR A 43 -17.37 49.17 -7.80
C THR A 43 -18.63 50.05 -7.88
N CYS A 44 -19.62 49.80 -7.03
CA CYS A 44 -20.81 50.63 -6.91
C CYS A 44 -20.54 51.95 -6.17
N THR A 45 -19.60 51.99 -5.22
CA THR A 45 -19.35 53.16 -4.35
C THR A 45 -18.14 54.00 -4.73
N THR A 46 -17.28 53.51 -5.64
CA THR A 46 -16.09 54.26 -6.08
C THR A 46 -16.44 55.56 -6.81
N SER A 47 -15.61 56.59 -6.62
CA SER A 47 -15.72 57.91 -7.25
C SER A 47 -15.26 57.95 -8.72
N MET A 48 -15.02 56.78 -9.33
CA MET A 48 -14.57 56.66 -10.72
C MET A 48 -15.66 57.03 -11.74
N GLY A 49 -15.24 57.37 -12.96
CA GLY A 49 -16.13 57.63 -14.09
C GLY A 49 -17.02 56.44 -14.45
N ILE A 50 -18.21 56.73 -14.99
CA ILE A 50 -19.29 55.74 -15.21
C ILE A 50 -18.84 54.53 -16.04
N TRP A 51 -18.02 54.73 -17.07
CA TRP A 51 -17.55 53.66 -17.94
C TRP A 51 -16.59 52.69 -17.24
N TRP A 52 -15.72 53.21 -16.36
CA TRP A 52 -14.83 52.38 -15.54
C TRP A 52 -15.61 51.58 -14.50
N ARG A 53 -16.62 52.21 -13.87
CA ARG A 53 -17.51 51.52 -12.93
C ARG A 53 -18.23 50.35 -13.58
N LEU A 54 -18.81 50.55 -14.77
CA LEU A 54 -19.49 49.50 -15.53
C LEU A 54 -18.52 48.35 -15.89
N GLY A 55 -17.32 48.66 -16.37
CA GLY A 55 -16.30 47.66 -16.70
C GLY A 55 -15.87 46.82 -15.50
N PHE A 56 -15.53 47.45 -14.37
CA PHE A 56 -15.15 46.72 -13.16
C PHE A 56 -16.30 45.93 -12.55
N THR A 57 -17.52 46.47 -12.58
CA THR A 57 -18.71 45.75 -12.10
C THR A 57 -18.92 44.48 -12.91
N ALA A 58 -18.79 44.54 -14.25
CA ALA A 58 -18.94 43.36 -15.11
C ALA A 58 -17.91 42.27 -14.79
N ILE A 59 -16.64 42.65 -14.56
CA ILE A 59 -15.58 41.70 -14.17
C ILE A 59 -15.87 41.12 -12.78
N ALA A 60 -16.22 41.96 -11.81
CA ALA A 60 -16.52 41.52 -10.44
C ALA A 60 -17.70 40.54 -10.40
N VAL A 61 -18.75 40.80 -11.18
CA VAL A 61 -19.88 39.88 -11.34
C VAL A 61 -19.44 38.56 -11.97
N ALA A 62 -18.64 38.58 -13.04
CA ALA A 62 -18.16 37.36 -13.69
C ALA A 62 -17.33 36.47 -12.75
N VAL A 63 -16.40 37.07 -11.99
CA VAL A 63 -15.58 36.35 -10.99
C VAL A 63 -16.46 35.80 -9.86
N THR A 64 -17.42 36.59 -9.37
CA THR A 64 -18.34 36.16 -8.30
C THR A 64 -19.23 34.99 -8.77
N VAL A 65 -19.78 35.06 -9.99
CA VAL A 65 -20.58 33.97 -10.57
C VAL A 65 -19.74 32.69 -10.70
N TYR A 66 -18.50 32.80 -11.15
CA TYR A 66 -17.57 31.67 -11.21
C TYR A 66 -17.29 31.07 -9.82
N ALA A 67 -17.07 31.90 -8.80
CA ALA A 67 -16.84 31.46 -7.42
C ALA A 67 -18.08 30.76 -6.83
N VAL A 68 -19.28 31.28 -7.09
CA VAL A 68 -20.55 30.66 -6.67
C VAL A 68 -20.74 29.32 -7.36
N ALA A 69 -20.57 29.25 -8.68
CA ALA A 69 -20.67 28.00 -9.43
C ALA A 69 -19.65 26.96 -8.93
N SER A 70 -18.41 27.38 -8.69
CA SER A 70 -17.36 26.52 -8.12
C SER A 70 -17.72 26.03 -6.72
N THR A 71 -18.26 26.88 -5.85
CA THR A 71 -18.72 26.49 -4.50
C THR A 71 -19.81 25.44 -4.56
N ILE A 72 -20.81 25.62 -5.44
CA ILE A 72 -21.90 24.67 -5.66
C ILE A 72 -21.36 23.34 -6.18
N ILE A 73 -20.41 23.37 -7.12
CA ILE A 73 -19.75 22.16 -7.63
C ILE A 73 -18.97 21.44 -6.52
N THR A 74 -18.20 22.15 -5.72
CA THR A 74 -17.41 21.58 -4.61
C THR A 74 -18.31 20.97 -3.53
N TRP A 75 -19.42 21.63 -3.20
CA TRP A 75 -20.41 21.15 -2.22
C TRP A 75 -21.21 19.95 -2.75
N SER A 76 -21.57 19.95 -4.03
CA SER A 76 -22.32 18.85 -4.65
C SER A 76 -21.47 17.65 -5.04
N LYS A 77 -20.18 17.83 -5.37
CA LYS A 77 -19.34 16.75 -5.94
C LYS A 77 -18.26 16.20 -5.01
N GLY A 78 -17.92 16.85 -3.89
CA GLY A 78 -17.14 16.29 -2.77
C GLY A 78 -15.77 15.65 -3.07
N TYR A 79 -15.31 15.67 -4.32
CA TYR A 79 -14.12 14.98 -4.79
C TYR A 79 -12.88 15.81 -4.43
N ASN A 80 -11.96 15.21 -3.69
CA ASN A 80 -10.79 15.89 -3.11
C ASN A 80 -9.57 14.94 -3.18
N ALA A 81 -8.40 15.41 -2.73
CA ALA A 81 -7.17 14.62 -2.77
C ALA A 81 -7.31 13.25 -2.08
N GLY A 82 -8.04 13.15 -0.98
CA GLY A 82 -8.29 11.87 -0.30
C GLY A 82 -9.21 10.92 -1.05
N ASN A 83 -10.15 11.44 -1.86
CA ASN A 83 -10.95 10.60 -2.78
C ASN A 83 -10.10 10.11 -3.95
N LEU A 84 -9.30 11.00 -4.56
CA LEU A 84 -8.39 10.62 -5.65
C LEU A 84 -7.38 9.58 -5.16
N TYR A 85 -6.79 9.77 -3.99
CA TYR A 85 -5.85 8.81 -3.41
C TYR A 85 -6.48 7.43 -3.20
N ARG A 86 -7.72 7.35 -2.70
CA ARG A 86 -8.45 6.08 -2.60
C ARG A 86 -8.68 5.42 -3.95
N GLU A 87 -9.09 6.19 -4.96
CA GLU A 87 -9.25 5.65 -6.32
C GLU A 87 -7.91 5.22 -6.94
N LEU A 88 -6.78 5.82 -6.55
CA LEU A 88 -5.44 5.38 -6.97
C LEU A 88 -5.02 4.07 -6.30
N ILE A 89 -5.40 3.85 -5.03
CA ILE A 89 -5.21 2.56 -4.36
C ILE A 89 -6.02 1.48 -5.07
N ASP A 90 -7.25 1.76 -5.50
CA ASP A 90 -8.08 0.80 -6.25
C ASP A 90 -7.50 0.45 -7.63
N LEU A 91 -6.57 1.25 -8.16
CA LEU A 91 -5.85 0.97 -9.39
C LEU A 91 -4.54 0.20 -9.19
N ASP A 92 -4.12 -0.02 -7.94
CA ASP A 92 -2.89 -0.72 -7.62
C ASP A 92 -2.96 -2.19 -8.09
N ARG A 93 -1.96 -2.63 -8.83
CA ARG A 93 -1.83 -4.01 -9.31
C ARG A 93 -0.98 -4.89 -8.41
N THR A 94 -0.50 -4.36 -7.28
CA THR A 94 0.17 -5.18 -6.28
C THR A 94 -0.85 -6.11 -5.63
N GLU A 95 -0.74 -7.40 -5.92
CA GLU A 95 -1.66 -8.43 -5.45
C GLU A 95 -1.40 -8.77 -3.99
N ILE A 96 -0.14 -9.01 -3.66
CA ILE A 96 0.29 -9.42 -2.33
C ILE A 96 1.47 -8.56 -1.91
N ARG A 97 1.36 -7.98 -0.72
CA ARG A 97 2.48 -7.45 0.04
C ARG A 97 2.73 -8.33 1.24
N SER A 98 3.82 -9.07 1.22
CA SER A 98 4.09 -10.06 2.25
C SER A 98 5.47 -9.86 2.87
N SER A 99 5.49 -9.83 4.20
CA SER A 99 6.70 -9.83 5.00
C SER A 99 7.09 -11.27 5.26
N ILE A 100 8.24 -11.67 4.75
CA ILE A 100 8.81 -13.00 4.87
C ILE A 100 9.76 -13.01 6.06
N ILE A 101 9.63 -13.98 6.96
CA ILE A 101 10.50 -14.15 8.12
C ILE A 101 11.35 -15.40 7.89
N ALA A 102 12.64 -15.19 7.63
CA ALA A 102 13.62 -16.26 7.58
C ALA A 102 14.10 -16.58 9.00
N VAL A 103 13.77 -17.78 9.46
CA VAL A 103 14.24 -18.34 10.72
C VAL A 103 15.19 -19.48 10.37
N ASN A 104 16.45 -19.44 10.82
CA ASN A 104 17.44 -20.48 10.50
C ASN A 104 17.96 -21.21 11.75
N ASP A 105 18.27 -22.49 11.61
CA ASP A 105 18.89 -23.33 12.66
C ASP A 105 20.39 -23.57 12.43
N GLY A 106 20.98 -22.84 11.49
CA GLY A 106 22.34 -23.04 10.99
C GLY A 106 22.35 -23.06 9.47
N ASN A 107 21.93 -24.17 8.86
CA ASN A 107 21.90 -24.37 7.41
C ASN A 107 20.49 -24.62 6.83
N ARG A 108 19.48 -24.83 7.68
CA ARG A 108 18.09 -24.99 7.27
C ARG A 108 17.27 -23.81 7.72
N TYR A 109 16.13 -23.65 7.06
CA TYR A 109 15.14 -22.64 7.38
C TYR A 109 13.82 -23.30 7.77
N LEU A 110 13.12 -22.64 8.69
CA LEU A 110 11.79 -23.03 9.11
C LEU A 110 10.81 -22.75 7.98
N LEU A 111 10.02 -23.75 7.62
CA LEU A 111 8.89 -23.63 6.73
C LEU A 111 7.63 -24.18 7.42
N TYR A 112 6.46 -23.69 7.01
CA TYR A 112 5.17 -24.30 7.32
C TYR A 112 4.45 -24.72 6.05
N HIS A 113 3.66 -25.78 6.14
CA HIS A 113 2.82 -26.25 5.05
C HIS A 113 1.52 -25.47 4.96
N ASP A 114 1.25 -24.85 3.81
CA ASP A 114 -0.02 -24.23 3.49
C ASP A 114 -0.89 -25.19 2.67
N THR A 115 -2.06 -25.54 3.21
CA THR A 115 -2.97 -26.51 2.60
C THR A 115 -3.75 -25.96 1.41
N GLY A 116 -3.91 -24.64 1.30
CA GLY A 116 -4.62 -24.01 0.19
C GLY A 116 -3.77 -24.01 -1.08
N TRP A 117 -2.47 -23.75 -0.92
CA TRP A 117 -1.50 -23.80 -2.01
C TRP A 117 -0.86 -25.17 -2.19
N ASP A 118 -1.04 -26.10 -1.23
CA ASP A 118 -0.31 -27.38 -1.17
C ASP A 118 1.19 -27.14 -1.39
N CYS A 119 1.78 -26.27 -0.56
CA CYS A 119 3.16 -25.81 -0.69
C CYS A 119 3.71 -25.36 0.65
N ASP A 120 5.01 -25.54 0.86
CA ASP A 120 5.67 -25.04 2.05
C ASP A 120 6.22 -23.63 1.83
N PHE A 121 5.98 -22.78 2.83
CA PHE A 121 6.41 -21.40 2.82
C PHE A 121 7.24 -21.07 4.05
N PHE A 122 8.15 -20.12 3.89
CA PHE A 122 8.69 -19.39 5.03
C PHE A 122 7.53 -18.76 5.83
N PRO A 123 7.65 -18.65 7.16
CA PRO A 123 6.73 -17.86 7.95
C PRO A 123 6.53 -16.48 7.30
N ASN A 124 5.29 -16.16 6.96
CA ASN A 124 4.98 -14.93 6.25
C ASN A 124 3.67 -14.32 6.74
N HIS A 125 3.56 -12.99 6.62
CA HIS A 125 2.39 -12.23 7.04
C HIS A 125 2.23 -11.00 6.16
N ALA A 126 1.00 -10.51 5.98
CA ALA A 126 0.75 -9.27 5.24
C ALA A 126 1.55 -8.09 5.81
N THR A 127 2.23 -7.35 4.93
CA THR A 127 3.09 -6.21 5.29
C THR A 127 2.25 -4.99 5.69
N ARG A 128 2.60 -4.34 6.79
CA ARG A 128 2.05 -3.05 7.22
C ARG A 128 2.87 -1.89 6.66
N ASP A 129 2.23 -0.74 6.47
CA ASP A 129 2.89 0.45 5.92
C ASP A 129 3.83 1.14 6.91
N ASP A 130 3.51 1.11 8.21
CA ASP A 130 4.39 1.57 9.27
C ASP A 130 5.33 0.45 9.71
N GLU A 131 6.65 0.69 9.64
CA GLU A 131 7.66 -0.33 9.93
C GLU A 131 7.63 -0.78 11.40
N SER A 132 7.36 0.13 12.34
CA SER A 132 7.33 -0.21 13.77
C SER A 132 6.12 -1.08 14.09
N GLU A 133 4.97 -0.75 13.54
CA GLU A 133 3.76 -1.58 13.60
C GLU A 133 3.95 -2.92 12.87
N ASN A 134 4.63 -2.92 11.73
CA ASN A 134 4.94 -4.15 10.99
C ASN A 134 5.77 -5.10 11.84
N LEU A 135 6.90 -4.62 12.39
CA LEU A 135 7.78 -5.41 13.26
C LEU A 135 7.06 -5.97 14.48
N ARG A 136 6.22 -5.16 15.14
CA ARG A 136 5.39 -5.64 16.26
C ARG A 136 4.44 -6.75 15.83
N THR A 137 3.75 -6.57 14.70
CA THR A 137 2.83 -7.57 14.14
C THR A 137 3.56 -8.86 13.79
N LEU A 138 4.75 -8.78 13.18
CA LEU A 138 5.57 -9.94 12.83
C LEU A 138 6.06 -10.68 14.07
N ALA A 139 6.48 -9.96 15.12
CA ALA A 139 6.90 -10.57 16.37
C ALA A 139 5.72 -11.28 17.07
N GLU A 140 4.54 -10.66 17.10
CA GLU A 140 3.33 -11.29 17.63
C GLU A 140 2.91 -12.52 16.82
N TYR A 141 2.96 -12.41 15.49
CA TYR A 141 2.66 -13.52 14.57
C TYR A 141 3.61 -14.69 14.76
N LEU A 142 4.93 -14.45 14.77
CA LEU A 142 5.91 -15.51 14.97
C LEU A 142 5.74 -16.13 16.35
N SER A 143 5.54 -15.30 17.38
CA SER A 143 5.42 -15.78 18.75
C SER A 143 4.20 -16.65 18.98
N ARG A 144 3.02 -16.20 18.55
CA ARG A 144 1.77 -16.95 18.75
C ARG A 144 1.62 -18.09 17.75
N GLY A 145 2.00 -17.85 16.50
CA GLY A 145 1.76 -18.77 15.39
C GLY A 145 2.78 -19.91 15.30
N PHE A 146 3.94 -19.78 15.95
CA PHE A 146 5.02 -20.78 15.97
C PHE A 146 5.52 -21.09 17.39
N ASP A 147 4.80 -20.64 18.43
CA ASP A 147 5.04 -20.95 19.84
C ASP A 147 6.49 -20.68 20.29
N ILE A 148 6.96 -19.47 20.03
CA ILE A 148 8.27 -18.97 20.48
C ILE A 148 8.10 -17.68 21.29
N PRO A 149 8.63 -17.56 22.51
CA PRO A 149 8.52 -16.32 23.27
C PRO A 149 9.17 -15.12 22.54
N GLN A 150 8.55 -13.94 22.59
CA GLN A 150 9.13 -12.72 21.99
C GLN A 150 10.50 -12.34 22.57
N SER A 151 10.84 -12.79 23.79
CA SER A 151 12.16 -12.63 24.39
C SER A 151 13.24 -13.51 23.75
N ASP A 152 12.83 -14.53 23.01
CA ASP A 152 13.70 -15.62 22.56
C ASP A 152 14.13 -15.45 21.09
N PHE A 153 13.79 -14.31 20.48
CA PHE A 153 14.26 -13.93 19.16
C PHE A 153 14.31 -12.41 18.96
N THR A 154 15.06 -11.98 17.96
CA THR A 154 15.00 -10.61 17.43
C THR A 154 14.70 -10.62 15.94
N LEU A 155 13.97 -9.62 15.45
CA LEU A 155 13.69 -9.45 14.03
C LEU A 155 14.50 -8.29 13.45
N THR A 156 15.22 -8.57 12.36
CA THR A 156 16.00 -7.57 11.63
C THR A 156 15.54 -7.52 10.18
N ARG A 157 15.21 -6.34 9.67
CA ARG A 157 14.89 -6.14 8.26
C ARG A 157 16.15 -6.32 7.40
N VAL A 158 16.09 -7.22 6.43
CA VAL A 158 17.22 -7.53 5.52
C VAL A 158 17.10 -6.75 4.22
N GLY A 159 15.90 -6.71 3.63
CA GLY A 159 15.68 -6.08 2.33
C GLY A 159 14.31 -6.43 1.77
N GLY A 160 14.10 -6.18 0.48
CA GLY A 160 12.88 -6.60 -0.21
C GLY A 160 13.08 -6.67 -1.72
N GLU A 161 12.17 -7.37 -2.38
CA GLU A 161 12.12 -7.53 -3.83
C GLU A 161 10.67 -7.44 -4.31
N SER A 162 10.52 -6.97 -5.55
CA SER A 162 9.25 -7.02 -6.26
C SER A 162 9.36 -8.02 -7.40
N HIS A 163 8.40 -8.92 -7.50
CA HIS A 163 8.31 -9.88 -8.59
C HIS A 163 7.03 -9.67 -9.38
N GLU A 164 7.13 -9.91 -10.67
CA GLU A 164 6.02 -9.86 -11.61
C GLU A 164 5.66 -11.30 -11.98
N LYS A 165 4.42 -11.72 -11.71
CA LYS A 165 3.92 -13.07 -12.04
C LYS A 165 2.64 -12.96 -12.86
N TRP A 166 2.52 -13.79 -13.88
CA TRP A 166 1.26 -13.95 -14.59
C TRP A 166 0.27 -14.72 -13.71
N SER A 167 -0.89 -14.14 -13.45
CA SER A 167 -1.98 -14.84 -12.78
C SER A 167 -2.88 -15.50 -13.82
N ALA A 168 -2.84 -16.84 -13.87
CA ALA A 168 -3.72 -17.60 -14.76
C ALA A 168 -5.19 -17.43 -14.40
N GLU A 169 -5.52 -17.32 -13.11
CA GLU A 169 -6.88 -17.12 -12.60
C GLU A 169 -7.48 -15.79 -13.04
N HIS A 170 -6.68 -14.72 -13.01
CA HIS A 170 -7.16 -13.36 -13.28
C HIS A 170 -6.81 -12.87 -14.68
N HIS A 171 -6.13 -13.69 -15.48
CA HIS A 171 -5.67 -13.38 -16.84
C HIS A 171 -4.96 -12.02 -16.94
N GLU A 172 -4.20 -11.67 -15.90
CA GLU A 172 -3.40 -10.45 -15.87
C GLU A 172 -2.09 -10.66 -15.11
N THR A 173 -1.12 -9.81 -15.42
CA THR A 173 0.12 -9.75 -14.69
C THR A 173 -0.07 -9.06 -13.34
N ARG A 174 0.37 -9.72 -12.28
CA ARG A 174 0.28 -9.27 -10.90
C ARG A 174 1.65 -9.06 -10.28
N PHE A 175 1.72 -8.09 -9.38
CA PHE A 175 2.97 -7.76 -8.67
C PHE A 175 2.93 -8.25 -7.24
N TYR A 176 4.03 -8.85 -6.82
CA TYR A 176 4.25 -9.36 -5.48
C TYR A 176 5.39 -8.57 -4.87
N ASP A 177 5.14 -7.87 -3.77
CA ASP A 177 6.17 -7.14 -3.03
C ASP A 177 6.50 -7.90 -1.76
N TYR A 178 7.73 -8.42 -1.68
CA TYR A 178 8.22 -9.12 -0.50
C TYR A 178 9.20 -8.25 0.28
N VAL A 179 9.07 -8.29 1.61
CA VAL A 179 10.06 -7.73 2.53
C VAL A 179 10.63 -8.87 3.37
N LEU A 180 11.93 -9.08 3.29
CA LEU A 180 12.63 -10.11 4.04
C LEU A 180 13.09 -9.58 5.40
N TYR A 181 12.71 -10.30 6.44
CA TYR A 181 13.17 -10.18 7.80
C TYR A 181 13.94 -11.44 8.19
N LYS A 182 15.01 -11.28 8.96
CA LYS A 182 15.72 -12.38 9.61
C LYS A 182 15.29 -12.44 11.07
N ALA A 183 14.92 -13.62 11.54
CA ALA A 183 14.75 -13.90 12.95
C ALA A 183 16.02 -14.56 13.50
N ASP A 184 16.71 -13.85 14.39
CA ASP A 184 17.84 -14.41 15.13
C ASP A 184 17.30 -15.01 16.43
N ILE A 185 17.30 -16.35 16.52
CA ILE A 185 16.79 -17.10 17.67
C ILE A 185 17.85 -17.14 18.77
N THR A 186 17.53 -16.60 19.94
CA THR A 186 18.41 -16.65 21.12
C THR A 186 18.20 -17.93 21.93
N ARG A 187 16.96 -18.45 21.95
CA ARG A 187 16.62 -19.72 22.59
C ARG A 187 15.64 -20.50 21.72
N MET A 188 16.09 -21.64 21.21
CA MET A 188 15.27 -22.53 20.37
C MET A 188 14.22 -23.27 21.23
N PRO A 189 12.93 -23.23 20.86
CA PRO A 189 11.92 -24.08 21.49
C PRO A 189 12.25 -25.57 21.35
N ASP A 190 11.89 -26.39 22.34
CA ASP A 190 12.19 -27.83 22.30
C ASP A 190 11.52 -28.54 21.11
N ALA A 191 10.29 -28.13 20.76
CA ALA A 191 9.55 -28.68 19.62
C ALA A 191 10.27 -28.46 18.28
N TRP A 192 10.99 -27.34 18.14
CA TRP A 192 11.68 -26.98 16.90
C TRP A 192 12.97 -27.79 16.69
N LYS A 193 13.43 -28.56 17.68
CA LYS A 193 14.63 -29.39 17.55
C LYS A 193 14.43 -30.62 16.66
N ALA A 194 13.19 -31.02 16.41
CA ALA A 194 12.86 -32.08 15.48
C ALA A 194 12.86 -31.54 14.04
N ASP A 195 13.21 -32.40 13.07
CA ASP A 195 13.20 -32.02 11.64
C ASP A 195 11.81 -31.63 11.12
N ARG A 196 10.77 -32.23 11.72
CA ARG A 196 9.36 -31.94 11.49
C ARG A 196 8.63 -31.86 12.81
N PHE A 197 7.72 -30.93 12.93
CA PHE A 197 6.96 -30.71 14.15
C PHE A 197 5.65 -30.01 13.84
N HIS A 198 4.70 -30.10 14.77
CA HIS A 198 3.41 -29.45 14.66
C HIS A 198 3.29 -28.39 15.76
N VAL A 199 2.92 -27.17 15.38
CA VAL A 199 2.68 -26.08 16.33
C VAL A 199 1.39 -25.35 15.94
N ASP A 200 0.49 -25.20 16.91
CA ASP A 200 -0.83 -24.62 16.73
C ASP A 200 -1.63 -25.33 15.61
N SER A 201 -1.78 -24.70 14.45
CA SER A 201 -2.47 -25.28 13.28
C SER A 201 -1.52 -25.57 12.12
N LYS A 202 -0.20 -25.57 12.35
CA LYS A 202 0.82 -25.60 11.29
C LYS A 202 1.68 -26.85 11.41
N ASP A 203 1.79 -27.55 10.29
CA ASP A 203 2.82 -28.55 10.09
C ASP A 203 4.10 -27.86 9.60
N CYS A 204 5.14 -27.95 10.41
CA CYS A 204 6.41 -27.27 10.19
C CYS A 204 7.51 -28.28 9.83
N ARG A 205 8.46 -27.82 9.01
CA ARG A 205 9.68 -28.58 8.71
C ARG A 205 10.87 -27.67 8.49
N TRP A 206 12.05 -28.22 8.75
CA TRP A 206 13.32 -27.59 8.40
C TRP A 206 13.78 -28.05 7.01
N MET A 207 14.16 -27.10 6.15
CA MET A 207 14.76 -27.41 4.85
C MET A 207 15.94 -26.50 4.54
N THR A 208 16.95 -27.04 3.89
CA THR A 208 18.00 -26.26 3.23
C THR A 208 17.44 -25.58 1.97
N VAL A 209 18.10 -24.51 1.53
CA VAL A 209 17.75 -23.82 0.27
C VAL A 209 17.82 -24.76 -0.93
N ASP A 210 18.80 -25.68 -0.96
CA ASP A 210 18.95 -26.61 -2.07
C ASP A 210 17.82 -27.65 -2.11
N GLU A 211 17.36 -28.13 -0.94
CA GLU A 211 16.17 -28.98 -0.87
C GLU A 211 14.91 -28.24 -1.37
N MET A 212 14.75 -26.97 -1.00
CA MET A 212 13.62 -26.15 -1.48
C MET A 212 13.63 -25.95 -3.00
N LEU A 213 14.80 -25.73 -3.61
CA LEU A 213 14.94 -25.57 -5.05
C LEU A 213 14.78 -26.90 -5.82
N ALA A 214 15.11 -28.01 -5.17
CA ALA A 214 14.89 -29.35 -5.71
C ALA A 214 13.40 -29.74 -5.70
N ASP A 215 12.65 -29.31 -4.67
CA ASP A 215 11.21 -29.55 -4.53
C ASP A 215 10.42 -28.92 -5.71
N PRO A 216 9.73 -29.73 -6.55
CA PRO A 216 9.04 -29.22 -7.73
C PRO A 216 7.95 -28.20 -7.41
N ARG A 217 7.27 -28.37 -6.28
CA ARG A 217 6.12 -27.55 -5.90
C ARG A 217 6.55 -26.20 -5.35
N ILE A 218 7.56 -26.21 -4.47
CA ILE A 218 8.19 -24.97 -3.99
C ILE A 218 8.82 -24.22 -5.17
N ARG A 219 9.47 -24.91 -6.10
CA ARG A 219 10.06 -24.27 -7.27
C ARG A 219 9.02 -23.61 -8.20
N GLU A 220 7.86 -24.23 -8.36
CA GLU A 220 6.78 -23.68 -9.16
C GLU A 220 6.18 -22.42 -8.53
N ILE A 221 5.90 -22.46 -7.23
CA ILE A 221 5.12 -21.40 -6.55
C ILE A 221 6.01 -20.30 -5.97
N ASN A 222 7.11 -20.69 -5.33
CA ASN A 222 7.82 -19.89 -4.34
C ASN A 222 9.33 -19.74 -4.62
N ALA A 223 9.80 -20.12 -5.81
CA ALA A 223 11.22 -20.03 -6.19
C ALA A 223 11.79 -18.60 -6.08
N ASP A 224 10.95 -17.58 -6.29
CA ASP A 224 11.30 -16.18 -6.13
C ASP A 224 11.68 -15.84 -4.68
N VAL A 225 10.86 -16.25 -3.71
CA VAL A 225 11.16 -16.02 -2.29
C VAL A 225 12.36 -16.85 -1.83
N VAL A 226 12.46 -18.10 -2.27
CA VAL A 226 13.64 -18.95 -1.99
C VAL A 226 14.92 -18.32 -2.56
N GLY A 227 14.85 -17.79 -3.79
CA GLY A 227 15.94 -17.06 -4.43
C GLY A 227 16.32 -15.78 -3.66
N MET A 228 15.32 -15.01 -3.21
CA MET A 228 15.51 -13.80 -2.40
C MET A 228 16.24 -14.12 -1.09
N VAL A 229 15.89 -15.21 -0.41
CA VAL A 229 16.56 -15.70 0.81
C VAL A 229 17.99 -16.11 0.49
N LYS A 230 18.20 -16.98 -0.51
CA LYS A 230 19.54 -17.45 -0.94
C LYS A 230 20.50 -16.31 -1.28
N ALA A 231 19.99 -15.24 -1.88
CA ALA A 231 20.81 -14.10 -2.30
C ALA A 231 21.21 -13.17 -1.15
N ARG A 232 20.49 -13.20 -0.01
CA ARG A 232 20.64 -12.23 1.08
C ARG A 232 21.06 -12.82 2.42
N LEU A 233 20.88 -14.12 2.63
CA LEU A 233 21.16 -14.84 3.87
C LEU A 233 21.92 -16.14 3.58
#